data_AF-A0A3C1KQI1-F1
#
_entry.id   AF-A0A3C1KQI1-F1
#
_cell.length_a   1.000
_cell.length_b   1.000
_cell.length_c   1.000
_cell.angle_alpha   90.00
_cell.angle_beta   90.00
_cell.angle_gamma   90.00
#
_symmetry.space_group_name_H-M   'P 1'
#
loop_
_entity.id
_entity.type
_entity.pdbx_description
1 polymer ?
#
loop_
_entity_poly.entity_id
_entity_poly.type
_entity_poly.pdbx_seq_one_letter_code
_entity_poly.pdbx_strand_id
1 'polypeptide(L)'
;MRPAWLLWGLPALPLAWLLWRQRALAGDWGRVIDAHLLSHLAPAARGAGRRRIVWLALVAWLLAALAAAGPSLKKIPQPVEQIQDALVLVLDLSYSMKAADQAPSRLDRARQKLLDLLAARDEGQTGLVAYAGDAHVVTPLTDDTGTIANLLPALNPDMMPVAGSNTSAAIELALELLASAGVSDGRILLLTDGVPAAQSERVQALLKNTSAHLAILGLGTANGAPMPLPRGGFVRDDSGAIAMPGLDTPGLKRLAGATDGLYRSLQVDNSDLSELLAAAPSSRETRSSDERSADTWEDQGYWLILLLLPFALALFRRGWLLTLAPLLLLFQPAPTHAADWQDLWLNPNQQGQRALAEGDAERAAELFEDPAWKGTAAYQSGDFERAAALFAEPESADSWYNRGNALARSGQLDAAIEAYRKSLELAPDQ
;
A
#
# COMPACT_ATOMS: atom_id res chain seq x y z
N MET A 1 21.29 0.13 -5.68
CA MET A 1 22.74 0.08 -5.43
C MET A 1 23.04 -0.44 -4.03
N ARG A 2 24.14 -1.17 -3.84
CA ARG A 2 24.58 -1.74 -2.55
C ARG A 2 26.05 -1.37 -2.27
N PRO A 3 26.36 -0.11 -1.91
CA PRO A 3 27.73 0.40 -1.88
C PRO A 3 28.65 -0.30 -0.88
N ALA A 4 28.09 -0.93 0.16
CA ALA A 4 28.85 -1.69 1.17
C ALA A 4 29.73 -2.79 0.56
N TRP A 5 29.38 -3.34 -0.61
CA TRP A 5 30.20 -4.35 -1.30
C TRP A 5 31.53 -3.81 -1.81
N LEU A 6 31.67 -2.50 -2.02
CA LEU A 6 32.96 -1.90 -2.40
C LEU A 6 34.00 -2.02 -1.28
N LEU A 7 33.57 -2.05 -0.01
CA LEU A 7 34.47 -2.24 1.13
C LEU A 7 35.13 -3.62 1.09
N TRP A 8 34.44 -4.63 0.57
CA TRP A 8 35.00 -5.98 0.39
C TRP A 8 36.07 -6.04 -0.70
N GLY A 9 36.18 -5.04 -1.57
CA GLY A 9 37.28 -4.90 -2.53
C GLY A 9 38.54 -4.25 -1.96
N LEU A 10 38.43 -3.49 -0.86
CA LEU A 10 39.57 -2.77 -0.26
C LEU A 10 40.74 -3.66 0.15
N PRO A 11 40.56 -4.86 0.73
CA PRO A 11 41.69 -5.70 1.12
C PRO A 11 42.46 -6.29 -0.08
N ALA A 12 41.95 -6.18 -1.31
CA ALA A 12 42.67 -6.52 -2.53
C ALA A 12 43.88 -5.60 -2.78
N LEU A 13 43.78 -4.32 -2.40
CA LEU A 13 44.82 -3.31 -2.60
C LEU A 13 46.10 -3.55 -1.78
N PRO A 14 46.05 -3.77 -0.44
CA PRO A 14 47.25 -4.09 0.33
C PRO A 14 47.84 -5.44 -0.08
N LEU A 15 47.02 -6.41 -0.47
CA LEU A 15 47.49 -7.70 -0.98
C LEU A 15 48.24 -7.54 -2.31
N ALA A 16 47.71 -6.74 -3.24
CA ALA A 16 48.40 -6.38 -4.48
C ALA A 16 49.74 -5.68 -4.23
N TRP A 17 49.78 -4.75 -3.27
CA TRP A 17 50.99 -4.03 -2.88
C TRP A 17 52.05 -4.93 -2.24
N LEU A 18 51.66 -5.85 -1.34
CA LEU A 18 52.56 -6.84 -0.75
C LEU A 18 53.19 -7.75 -1.81
N LEU A 19 52.39 -8.23 -2.76
CA LEU A 19 52.86 -9.07 -3.87
C LEU A 19 53.78 -8.30 -4.83
N TRP A 20 53.53 -7.01 -5.01
CA TRP A 20 54.42 -6.13 -5.76
C TRP A 20 55.74 -5.89 -5.02
N ARG A 21 55.75 -5.71 -3.70
CA ARG A 21 56.97 -5.57 -2.88
C ARG A 21 57.83 -6.83 -2.84
N GLN A 22 57.23 -8.01 -2.78
CA GLN A 22 57.97 -9.28 -2.88
C GLN A 22 58.76 -9.42 -4.19
N ARG A 23 58.39 -8.66 -5.22
CA ARG A 23 59.12 -8.58 -6.50
C ARG A 23 60.48 -7.89 -6.37
N ALA A 24 60.62 -6.94 -5.43
CA ALA A 24 61.87 -6.24 -5.16
C ALA A 24 62.85 -7.11 -4.34
N LEU A 25 62.34 -7.93 -3.41
CA LEU A 25 63.15 -8.78 -2.53
C LEU A 25 63.71 -10.03 -3.21
N ALA A 26 63.03 -10.56 -4.24
CA ALA A 26 63.56 -11.68 -5.03
C ALA A 26 64.79 -11.31 -5.90
N GLY A 27 65.11 -10.01 -6.02
CA GLY A 27 66.29 -9.50 -6.73
C GLY A 27 67.59 -9.51 -5.91
N ASP A 28 67.55 -9.73 -4.60
CA ASP A 28 68.73 -9.60 -3.73
C ASP A 28 69.66 -10.82 -3.76
N TRP A 29 69.18 -12.00 -4.14
CA TRP A 29 70.02 -13.19 -4.30
C TRP A 29 71.01 -13.08 -5.47
N GLY A 30 70.71 -12.21 -6.46
CA GLY A 30 71.62 -11.88 -7.55
C GLY A 30 72.81 -11.01 -7.13
N ARG A 31 72.80 -10.46 -5.91
CA ARG A 31 73.95 -9.73 -5.34
C ARG A 31 74.93 -10.63 -4.59
N VAL A 32 74.52 -11.82 -4.18
CA VAL A 32 75.30 -12.71 -3.31
C VAL A 32 75.73 -14.00 -4.03
N ILE A 33 75.02 -14.41 -5.08
CA ILE A 33 75.27 -15.67 -5.81
C ILE A 33 75.71 -15.36 -7.24
N ASP A 34 76.77 -16.03 -7.68
CA ASP A 34 77.32 -15.92 -9.03
C ASP A 34 76.27 -16.24 -10.11
N ALA A 35 76.20 -15.42 -11.16
CA ALA A 35 75.13 -15.43 -12.16
C ALA A 35 74.99 -16.78 -12.89
N HIS A 36 76.09 -17.52 -13.02
CA HIS A 36 76.12 -18.84 -13.66
C HIS A 36 75.56 -19.96 -12.76
N LEU A 37 75.64 -19.84 -11.44
CA LEU A 37 75.11 -20.83 -10.48
C LEU A 37 73.63 -20.62 -10.17
N LEU A 38 73.15 -19.38 -10.29
CA LEU A 38 71.79 -18.98 -9.98
C LEU A 38 70.75 -19.62 -10.92
N SER A 39 71.12 -19.86 -12.19
CA SER A 39 70.27 -20.55 -13.19
C SER A 39 69.99 -22.01 -12.87
N HIS A 40 70.87 -22.66 -12.09
CA HIS A 40 70.77 -24.08 -11.73
C HIS A 40 70.23 -24.31 -10.31
N LEU A 41 70.39 -23.34 -9.41
CA LEU A 41 69.96 -23.43 -8.01
C LEU A 41 68.55 -22.86 -7.76
N ALA A 42 68.14 -21.85 -8.53
CA ALA A 42 66.77 -21.37 -8.51
C ALA A 42 66.03 -21.94 -9.71
N PRO A 43 64.94 -22.72 -9.55
CA PRO A 43 64.04 -23.01 -10.66
C PRO A 43 63.33 -21.71 -11.07
N ALA A 44 64.02 -20.85 -11.81
CA ALA A 44 63.60 -19.51 -12.20
C ALA A 44 62.34 -19.51 -13.11
N ALA A 45 61.92 -20.68 -13.60
CA ALA A 45 60.80 -20.79 -14.53
C ALA A 45 59.43 -21.14 -13.89
N ARG A 46 59.35 -21.61 -12.64
CA ARG A 46 58.06 -22.04 -12.03
C ARG A 46 57.25 -20.91 -11.37
N GLY A 47 57.86 -19.76 -11.11
CA GLY A 47 57.21 -18.63 -10.40
C GLY A 47 56.34 -17.72 -11.28
N ALA A 48 56.66 -17.58 -12.57
CA ALA A 48 55.96 -16.63 -13.47
C ALA A 48 54.49 -17.02 -13.70
N GLY A 49 54.20 -18.32 -13.84
CA GLY A 49 52.85 -18.84 -14.04
C GLY A 49 51.93 -18.67 -12.83
N ARG A 50 52.45 -18.89 -11.61
CA ARG A 50 51.72 -18.71 -10.34
C ARG A 50 51.42 -17.25 -10.07
N ARG A 51 52.35 -16.34 -10.36
CA ARG A 51 52.17 -14.88 -10.19
C ARG A 51 51.07 -14.31 -11.07
N ARG A 52 50.97 -14.75 -12.33
CA ARG A 52 49.90 -14.31 -13.25
C ARG A 52 48.50 -14.68 -12.71
N ILE A 53 48.34 -15.83 -12.05
CA ILE A 53 47.06 -16.25 -11.46
C ILE A 53 46.65 -15.33 -10.32
N VAL A 54 47.58 -14.97 -9.44
CA VAL A 54 47.26 -14.14 -8.27
C VAL A 54 46.80 -12.75 -8.72
N TRP A 55 47.44 -12.17 -9.73
CA TRP A 55 46.97 -10.91 -10.33
C TRP A 55 45.61 -11.05 -11.02
N LEU A 56 45.37 -12.14 -11.75
CA LEU A 56 44.05 -12.42 -12.35
C LEU A 56 42.96 -12.58 -11.27
N ALA A 57 43.27 -13.22 -10.14
CA ALA A 57 42.34 -13.40 -9.03
C ALA A 57 42.03 -12.07 -8.31
N LEU A 58 43.02 -11.19 -8.13
CA LEU A 58 42.82 -9.84 -7.57
C LEU A 58 41.92 -8.98 -8.47
N VAL A 59 42.14 -9.02 -9.78
CA VAL A 59 41.30 -8.31 -10.74
C VAL A 59 39.87 -8.87 -10.72
N ALA A 60 39.73 -10.20 -10.72
CA ALA A 60 38.43 -10.84 -10.61
C ALA A 60 37.71 -10.49 -9.30
N TRP A 61 38.43 -10.39 -8.18
CA TRP A 61 37.86 -10.00 -6.90
C TRP A 61 37.35 -8.55 -6.91
N LEU A 62 38.13 -7.60 -7.44
CA LEU A 62 37.68 -6.21 -7.59
C LEU A 62 36.47 -6.09 -8.51
N LEU A 63 36.46 -6.83 -9.63
CA LEU A 63 35.31 -6.88 -10.53
C LEU A 63 34.07 -7.49 -9.86
N ALA A 64 34.23 -8.53 -9.03
CA ALA A 64 33.13 -9.13 -8.28
C ALA A 64 32.57 -8.19 -7.20
N ALA A 65 33.43 -7.45 -6.50
CA ALA A 65 33.00 -6.43 -5.54
C ALA A 65 32.22 -5.30 -6.24
N LEU A 66 32.66 -4.88 -7.42
CA LEU A 66 31.95 -3.88 -8.23
C LEU A 66 30.61 -4.44 -8.78
N ALA A 67 30.58 -5.69 -9.22
CA ALA A 67 29.36 -6.38 -9.66
C ALA A 67 28.32 -6.45 -8.53
N ALA A 68 28.75 -6.85 -7.33
CA ALA A 68 27.89 -6.95 -6.15
C ALA A 68 27.44 -5.58 -5.62
N ALA A 69 28.22 -4.52 -5.84
CA ALA A 69 27.81 -3.15 -5.53
C ALA A 69 26.63 -2.67 -6.40
N GLY A 70 26.42 -3.31 -7.55
CA GLY A 70 25.30 -3.06 -8.44
C GLY A 70 25.32 -1.66 -9.04
N PRO A 71 26.27 -1.35 -9.96
CA PRO A 71 26.28 -0.09 -10.68
C PRO A 71 24.96 0.06 -11.44
N SER A 72 24.23 1.13 -11.15
CA SER A 72 22.94 1.41 -11.79
C SER A 72 23.04 2.72 -12.54
N LEU A 73 23.41 2.65 -13.82
CA LEU A 73 23.62 3.81 -14.70
C LEU A 73 22.34 4.23 -15.44
N LYS A 74 21.31 3.37 -15.45
CA LYS A 74 20.05 3.58 -16.15
C LYS A 74 18.90 3.68 -15.15
N LYS A 75 18.01 4.64 -15.38
CA LYS A 75 16.72 4.75 -14.71
C LYS A 75 15.65 4.04 -15.54
N ILE A 76 14.80 3.27 -14.89
CA ILE A 76 13.62 2.66 -15.50
C ILE A 76 12.38 3.24 -14.83
N PRO A 77 11.39 3.69 -15.61
CA PRO A 77 10.09 4.05 -15.07
C PRO A 77 9.39 2.79 -14.55
N GLN A 78 9.13 2.71 -13.24
CA GLN A 78 8.29 1.65 -12.67
C GLN A 78 6.88 2.19 -12.45
N PRO A 79 5.84 1.56 -13.02
CA PRO A 79 4.46 2.01 -12.84
C PRO A 79 4.10 1.89 -11.36
N VAL A 80 3.67 3.00 -10.77
CA VAL A 80 3.09 3.00 -9.42
C VAL A 80 1.60 2.75 -9.59
N GLU A 81 1.14 1.59 -9.13
CA GLU A 81 -0.28 1.26 -9.04
C GLU A 81 -0.92 2.20 -8.00
N GLN A 82 -1.64 3.24 -8.43
CA GLN A 82 -2.45 4.06 -7.53
C GLN A 82 -3.88 3.53 -7.50
N ILE A 83 -4.44 3.34 -6.31
CA ILE A 83 -5.87 3.10 -6.17
C ILE A 83 -6.60 4.36 -6.64
N GLN A 84 -7.33 4.25 -7.75
CA GLN A 84 -8.18 5.32 -8.28
C GLN A 84 -9.43 5.49 -7.43
N ASP A 85 -9.25 5.89 -6.17
CA ASP A 85 -10.34 6.32 -5.32
C ASP A 85 -10.35 7.86 -5.31
N ALA A 86 -11.20 8.47 -6.12
CA ALA A 86 -11.38 9.92 -6.15
C ALA A 86 -12.63 10.32 -5.37
N LEU A 87 -12.48 11.26 -4.44
CA LEU A 87 -13.57 11.80 -3.62
C LEU A 87 -13.61 13.31 -3.73
N VAL A 88 -14.73 13.89 -4.20
CA VAL A 88 -14.96 15.33 -4.14
C VAL A 88 -15.89 15.64 -2.96
N LEU A 89 -15.37 16.39 -2.00
CA LEU A 89 -16.13 16.94 -0.89
C LEU A 89 -16.85 18.20 -1.36
N VAL A 90 -18.16 18.27 -1.15
CA VAL A 90 -18.98 19.43 -1.52
C VAL A 90 -19.60 20.00 -0.24
N LEU A 91 -19.06 21.12 0.22
CA LEU A 91 -19.44 21.75 1.48
C LEU A 91 -20.38 22.94 1.26
N ASP A 92 -21.57 22.87 1.85
CA ASP A 92 -22.50 23.98 1.89
C ASP A 92 -21.99 25.07 2.85
N LEU A 93 -21.85 26.29 2.34
CA LEU A 93 -21.49 27.52 3.05
C LEU A 93 -22.62 28.55 3.01
N SER A 94 -23.87 28.12 2.83
CA SER A 94 -25.04 28.97 3.00
C SER A 94 -25.18 29.43 4.46
N TYR A 95 -25.95 30.50 4.67
CA TYR A 95 -26.04 31.11 6.01
C TYR A 95 -26.73 30.19 7.05
N SER A 96 -27.56 29.24 6.62
CA SER A 96 -28.21 28.25 7.50
C SER A 96 -27.23 27.31 8.17
N MET A 97 -26.03 27.16 7.61
CA MET A 97 -24.94 26.39 8.20
C MET A 97 -24.34 27.04 9.46
N LYS A 98 -24.68 28.31 9.77
CA LYS A 98 -24.35 28.97 11.04
C LYS A 98 -25.30 28.60 12.19
N ALA A 99 -26.40 27.90 11.91
CA ALA A 99 -27.34 27.48 12.96
C ALA A 99 -26.64 26.58 14.00
N ALA A 100 -27.04 26.74 15.26
CA ALA A 100 -26.41 26.10 16.43
C ALA A 100 -27.25 24.96 17.04
N ASP A 101 -28.08 24.28 16.23
CA ASP A 101 -28.78 23.07 16.65
C ASP A 101 -27.82 21.89 16.88
N GLN A 102 -26.63 21.96 16.27
CA GLN A 102 -25.48 21.13 16.60
C GLN A 102 -24.35 22.07 17.04
N ALA A 103 -24.06 22.12 18.34
CA ALA A 103 -23.07 23.05 18.90
C ALA A 103 -21.65 22.74 18.39
N PRO A 104 -20.79 23.71 18.05
CA PRO A 104 -21.05 25.15 18.13
C PRO A 104 -21.89 25.67 16.94
N SER A 105 -21.69 25.14 15.74
CA SER A 105 -22.57 25.35 14.58
C SER A 105 -22.55 24.12 13.66
N ARG A 106 -23.54 24.00 12.74
CA ARG A 106 -23.55 22.95 11.71
C ARG A 106 -22.25 22.94 10.91
N LEU A 107 -21.75 24.11 10.50
CA LEU A 107 -20.50 24.23 9.75
C LEU A 107 -19.29 23.77 10.57
N ASP A 108 -19.21 24.14 11.85
CA ASP A 108 -18.10 23.72 12.70
C ASP A 108 -18.11 22.19 12.91
N ARG A 109 -19.31 21.59 12.98
CA ARG A 109 -19.47 20.13 13.04
C ARG A 109 -19.12 19.44 11.74
N ALA A 110 -19.53 20.00 10.60
CA ALA A 110 -19.12 19.54 9.29
C ALA A 110 -17.59 19.61 9.14
N ARG A 111 -16.96 20.72 9.58
CA ARG A 111 -15.50 20.89 9.57
C ARG A 111 -14.81 19.80 10.37
N GLN A 112 -15.23 19.57 11.61
CA GLN A 112 -14.64 18.52 12.45
C GLN A 112 -14.76 17.16 11.78
N LYS A 113 -15.95 16.82 11.27
CA LYS A 113 -16.21 15.56 10.59
C LYS A 113 -15.33 15.37 9.35
N LEU A 114 -15.14 16.43 8.57
CA LEU A 114 -14.27 16.40 7.40
C LEU A 114 -12.79 16.28 7.77
N LEU A 115 -12.33 16.89 8.86
CA LEU A 115 -10.96 16.69 9.36
C LEU A 115 -10.74 15.23 9.78
N ASP A 116 -11.71 14.62 10.47
CA ASP A 116 -11.64 13.22 10.86
C ASP A 116 -11.61 12.29 9.62
N LEU A 117 -12.42 12.61 8.59
CA LEU A 117 -12.41 11.90 7.30
C LEU A 117 -11.06 12.02 6.57
N LEU A 118 -10.49 13.24 6.51
CA LEU A 118 -9.22 13.50 5.85
C LEU A 118 -8.05 12.82 6.58
N ALA A 119 -8.11 12.75 7.91
CA ALA A 119 -7.11 12.05 8.72
C ALA A 119 -7.17 10.52 8.59
N ALA A 120 -8.34 9.96 8.29
CA ALA A 120 -8.54 8.52 8.09
C ALA A 120 -8.24 8.06 6.65
N ARG A 121 -7.94 8.98 5.74
CA ARG A 121 -7.80 8.71 4.30
C ARG A 121 -6.33 8.75 3.90
N ASP A 122 -5.68 7.58 3.97
CA ASP A 122 -4.26 7.40 3.63
C ASP A 122 -4.01 7.24 2.12
N GLU A 123 -5.04 6.87 1.35
CA GLU A 123 -4.95 6.59 -0.09
C GLU A 123 -6.09 7.26 -0.88
N GLY A 124 -5.84 7.51 -2.17
CA GLY A 124 -6.76 8.13 -3.10
C GLY A 124 -6.61 9.65 -3.21
N GLN A 125 -7.37 10.26 -4.11
CA GLN A 125 -7.37 11.71 -4.33
C GLN A 125 -8.62 12.33 -3.70
N THR A 126 -8.48 13.53 -3.14
CA THR A 126 -9.59 14.30 -2.59
C THR A 126 -9.61 15.70 -3.17
N GLY A 127 -10.78 16.15 -3.58
CA GLY A 127 -11.05 17.53 -3.97
C GLY A 127 -12.03 18.19 -2.99
N LEU A 128 -12.04 19.51 -2.94
CA LEU A 128 -12.98 20.27 -2.11
C LEU A 128 -13.62 21.39 -2.92
N VAL A 129 -14.95 21.36 -2.97
CA VAL A 129 -15.82 22.40 -3.52
C VAL A 129 -16.60 23.02 -2.37
N ALA A 130 -16.69 24.34 -2.36
CA ALA A 130 -17.53 25.08 -1.43
C ALA A 130 -18.59 25.86 -2.21
N TYR A 131 -19.81 25.92 -1.68
CA TYR A 131 -20.90 26.59 -2.39
C TYR A 131 -21.88 27.30 -1.46
N ALA A 132 -22.52 28.34 -2.00
CA ALA A 132 -23.66 29.04 -1.43
C ALA A 132 -24.57 29.40 -2.60
N GLY A 133 -24.82 30.68 -2.93
CA GLY A 133 -25.55 31.04 -4.15
C GLY A 133 -24.80 30.73 -5.46
N ASP A 134 -23.48 30.63 -5.38
CA ASP A 134 -22.54 30.16 -6.41
C ASP A 134 -21.60 29.09 -5.83
N ALA A 135 -20.82 28.42 -6.69
CA ALA A 135 -19.92 27.33 -6.30
C ALA A 135 -18.49 27.58 -6.77
N HIS A 136 -17.51 27.20 -5.95
CA HIS A 136 -16.08 27.44 -6.20
C HIS A 136 -15.23 26.22 -5.80
N VAL A 137 -14.17 25.95 -6.57
CA VAL A 137 -13.16 24.95 -6.21
C VAL A 137 -12.25 25.55 -5.15
N VAL A 138 -12.21 24.94 -3.97
CA VAL A 138 -11.26 25.27 -2.91
C VAL A 138 -9.95 24.54 -3.14
N THR A 139 -10.03 23.26 -3.53
CA THR A 139 -8.85 22.45 -3.85
C THR A 139 -9.19 21.47 -4.97
N PRO A 140 -8.37 21.40 -6.05
CA PRO A 140 -8.52 20.35 -7.05
C PRO A 140 -8.22 18.97 -6.44
N LEU A 141 -8.45 17.89 -7.20
CA LEU A 141 -8.11 16.54 -6.74
C LEU A 141 -6.61 16.43 -6.44
N THR A 142 -6.30 16.06 -5.20
CA THR A 142 -4.94 15.87 -4.70
C THR A 142 -4.89 14.73 -3.69
N ASP A 143 -3.75 14.06 -3.61
CA ASP A 143 -3.40 13.09 -2.57
C ASP A 143 -2.91 13.77 -1.26
N ASP A 144 -2.67 15.09 -1.27
CA ASP A 144 -2.30 15.85 -0.08
C ASP A 144 -3.52 16.32 0.72
N THR A 145 -4.04 15.42 1.56
CA THR A 145 -5.14 15.73 2.50
C THR A 145 -4.77 16.81 3.52
N GLY A 146 -3.46 16.99 3.80
CA GLY A 146 -2.96 18.03 4.70
C GLY A 146 -3.19 19.43 4.17
N THR A 147 -3.05 19.64 2.85
CA THR A 147 -3.39 20.91 2.20
C THR A 147 -4.88 21.25 2.38
N ILE A 148 -5.78 20.28 2.17
CA ILE A 148 -7.23 20.49 2.36
C ILE A 148 -7.54 20.80 3.82
N ALA A 149 -6.95 20.06 4.75
CA ALA A 149 -7.12 20.25 6.19
C ALA A 149 -6.67 21.64 6.66
N ASN A 150 -5.65 22.23 6.03
CA ASN A 150 -5.19 23.59 6.33
C ASN A 150 -6.12 24.70 5.82
N LEU A 151 -6.86 24.45 4.73
CA LEU A 151 -7.78 25.42 4.13
C LEU A 151 -9.16 25.41 4.80
N LEU A 152 -9.61 24.25 5.27
CA LEU A 152 -10.94 24.03 5.84
C LEU A 152 -11.32 24.98 7.00
N PRO A 153 -10.42 25.37 7.93
CA PRO A 153 -10.72 26.34 8.99
C PRO A 153 -11.06 27.74 8.49
N ALA A 154 -10.55 28.14 7.33
CA ALA A 154 -10.81 29.45 6.75
C ALA A 154 -12.20 29.55 6.11
N LEU A 155 -12.81 28.41 5.78
CA LEU A 155 -14.12 28.36 5.12
C LEU A 155 -15.23 28.80 6.06
N ASN A 156 -15.94 29.85 5.64
CA ASN A 156 -17.06 30.44 6.36
C ASN A 156 -18.08 31.05 5.39
N PRO A 157 -19.37 31.18 5.75
CA PRO A 157 -20.39 31.72 4.85
C PRO A 157 -20.19 33.18 4.43
N ASP A 158 -19.47 33.98 5.24
CA ASP A 158 -19.30 35.42 4.98
C ASP A 158 -18.33 35.71 3.84
N MET A 159 -17.53 34.71 3.41
CA MET A 159 -16.63 34.85 2.27
C MET A 159 -17.32 34.61 0.91
N MET A 160 -18.54 34.07 0.92
CA MET A 160 -19.23 33.69 -0.31
C MET A 160 -19.81 34.93 -1.01
N PRO A 161 -19.52 35.15 -2.32
CA PRO A 161 -19.96 36.34 -3.03
C PRO A 161 -21.48 36.44 -3.16
N VAL A 162 -22.15 35.30 -3.37
CA VAL A 162 -23.60 35.23 -3.59
C VAL A 162 -24.23 34.42 -2.47
N ALA A 163 -25.18 35.02 -1.75
CA ALA A 163 -25.97 34.32 -0.76
C ALA A 163 -26.98 33.36 -1.43
N GLY A 164 -27.22 32.21 -0.80
CA GLY A 164 -28.13 31.19 -1.30
C GLY A 164 -27.57 29.80 -1.07
N SER A 165 -28.17 28.80 -1.70
CA SER A 165 -27.67 27.43 -1.75
C SER A 165 -27.96 26.88 -3.15
N ASN A 166 -26.94 26.79 -3.99
CA ASN A 166 -26.93 26.39 -5.40
C ASN A 166 -26.15 25.08 -5.55
N THR A 167 -26.72 24.02 -4.99
CA THR A 167 -26.18 22.66 -5.02
C THR A 167 -25.95 22.19 -6.45
N SER A 168 -26.80 22.57 -7.41
CA SER A 168 -26.61 22.16 -8.82
C SER A 168 -25.28 22.62 -9.41
N ALA A 169 -24.88 23.88 -9.19
CA ALA A 169 -23.59 24.39 -9.66
C ALA A 169 -22.41 23.69 -8.95
N ALA A 170 -22.58 23.35 -7.67
CA ALA A 170 -21.55 22.66 -6.90
C ALA A 170 -21.31 21.22 -7.39
N ILE A 171 -22.39 20.50 -7.72
CA ILE A 171 -22.30 19.15 -8.30
C ILE A 171 -21.72 19.20 -9.71
N GLU A 172 -22.09 20.18 -10.53
CA GLU A 172 -21.50 20.39 -11.87
C GLU A 172 -19.98 20.56 -11.77
N LEU A 173 -19.50 21.44 -10.87
CA LEU A 173 -18.08 21.65 -10.65
C LEU A 173 -17.36 20.42 -10.09
N ALA A 174 -18.03 19.64 -9.22
CA ALA A 174 -17.49 18.37 -8.72
C ALA A 174 -17.30 17.34 -9.86
N LEU A 175 -18.26 17.25 -10.78
CA LEU A 175 -18.17 16.40 -11.96
C LEU A 175 -17.07 16.87 -12.92
N GLU A 176 -16.90 18.19 -13.11
CA GLU A 176 -15.80 18.75 -13.89
C GLU A 176 -14.42 18.40 -13.30
N LEU A 177 -14.28 18.44 -11.97
CA LEU A 177 -13.04 18.02 -11.30
C LEU A 177 -12.73 16.54 -11.53
N LEU A 178 -13.73 15.66 -11.38
CA LEU A 178 -13.58 14.23 -11.65
C LEU A 178 -13.19 13.97 -13.12
N ALA A 179 -13.89 14.61 -14.06
CA ALA A 179 -13.62 14.48 -15.48
C ALA A 179 -12.23 14.99 -15.87
N SER A 180 -11.79 16.12 -15.29
CA SER A 180 -10.46 16.71 -15.54
C SER A 180 -9.31 15.83 -15.03
N ALA A 181 -9.56 15.02 -14.00
CA ALA A 181 -8.61 14.05 -13.48
C ALA A 181 -8.65 12.70 -14.22
N GLY A 182 -9.50 12.55 -15.25
CA GLY A 182 -9.66 11.29 -15.98
C GLY A 182 -10.43 10.22 -15.20
N VAL A 183 -11.05 10.58 -14.07
CA VAL A 183 -11.77 9.64 -13.21
C VAL A 183 -13.24 9.60 -13.60
N SER A 184 -13.66 8.48 -14.18
CA SER A 184 -15.07 8.26 -14.53
C SER A 184 -15.91 7.81 -13.33
N ASP A 185 -15.35 7.00 -12.43
CA ASP A 185 -16.04 6.35 -11.30
C ASP A 185 -15.67 7.03 -9.97
N GLY A 186 -15.98 8.31 -9.85
CA GLY A 186 -15.65 9.12 -8.68
C GLY A 186 -16.79 9.22 -7.66
N ARG A 187 -16.45 9.56 -6.41
CA ARG A 187 -17.43 9.80 -5.34
C ARG A 187 -17.61 11.28 -5.09
N ILE A 188 -18.84 11.69 -4.83
CA ILE A 188 -19.18 13.05 -4.42
C ILE A 188 -19.85 12.98 -3.06
N LEU A 189 -19.25 13.58 -2.04
CA LEU A 189 -19.84 13.69 -0.70
C LEU A 189 -20.38 15.10 -0.49
N LEU A 190 -21.71 15.24 -0.53
CA LEU A 190 -22.42 16.48 -0.29
C LEU A 190 -22.75 16.65 1.19
N LEU A 191 -22.29 17.74 1.79
CA LEU A 191 -22.57 18.13 3.18
C LEU A 191 -23.48 19.35 3.16
N THR A 192 -24.76 19.17 3.52
CA THR A 192 -25.76 20.24 3.45
C THR A 192 -26.90 20.02 4.46
N ASP A 193 -27.67 21.07 4.74
CA ASP A 193 -28.90 21.00 5.51
C ASP A 193 -30.18 20.88 4.64
N GLY A 194 -30.04 20.99 3.31
CA GLY A 194 -31.17 20.81 2.40
C GLY A 194 -30.84 21.16 0.95
N VAL A 195 -31.64 20.65 0.02
CA VAL A 195 -31.52 20.98 -1.41
C VAL A 195 -32.88 21.44 -1.92
N PRO A 196 -33.02 22.68 -2.44
CA PRO A 196 -34.27 23.15 -3.02
C PRO A 196 -34.77 22.22 -4.14
N ALA A 197 -36.09 22.01 -4.23
CA ALA A 197 -36.68 21.07 -5.17
C ALA A 197 -36.26 21.31 -6.64
N ALA A 198 -36.22 22.59 -7.07
CA ALA A 198 -35.79 22.97 -8.42
C ALA A 198 -34.33 22.58 -8.72
N GLN A 199 -33.47 22.54 -7.70
CA GLN A 199 -32.07 22.11 -7.86
C GLN A 199 -31.92 20.61 -7.78
N SER A 200 -32.75 19.93 -6.98
CA SER A 200 -32.77 18.47 -6.89
C SER A 200 -33.03 17.83 -8.27
N GLU A 201 -33.98 18.36 -9.04
CA GLU A 201 -34.26 17.89 -10.41
C GLU A 201 -33.04 18.07 -11.34
N ARG A 202 -32.32 19.19 -11.18
CA ARG A 202 -31.14 19.50 -11.98
C ARG A 202 -29.95 18.62 -11.62
N VAL A 203 -29.72 18.37 -10.34
CA VAL A 203 -28.70 17.43 -9.84
C VAL A 203 -28.96 16.02 -10.34
N GLN A 204 -30.22 15.56 -10.33
CA GLN A 204 -30.59 14.26 -10.90
C GLN A 204 -30.27 14.18 -12.39
N ALA A 205 -30.56 15.24 -13.16
CA ALA A 205 -30.25 15.29 -14.58
C ALA A 205 -28.74 15.26 -14.87
N LEU A 206 -27.93 15.94 -14.06
CA LEU A 206 -26.47 15.94 -14.18
C LEU A 206 -25.88 14.55 -13.92
N LEU A 207 -26.33 13.87 -12.86
CA LEU A 207 -25.75 12.58 -12.46
C LEU A 207 -26.22 11.40 -13.32
N LYS A 208 -27.37 11.50 -14.00
CA LYS A 208 -27.95 10.42 -14.80
C LYS A 208 -27.03 9.86 -15.89
N ASN A 209 -26.13 10.69 -16.44
CA ASN A 209 -25.22 10.31 -17.52
C ASN A 209 -23.77 10.10 -17.01
N THR A 210 -23.59 9.96 -15.70
CA THR A 210 -22.27 9.82 -15.09
C THR A 210 -22.22 8.56 -14.25
N SER A 211 -21.03 7.96 -14.14
CA SER A 211 -20.75 6.88 -13.18
C SER A 211 -20.37 7.42 -11.79
N ALA A 212 -20.53 8.72 -11.53
CA ALA A 212 -20.20 9.29 -10.24
C ALA A 212 -21.27 8.95 -9.19
N HIS A 213 -20.82 8.54 -8.00
CA HIS A 213 -21.70 8.18 -6.89
C HIS A 213 -21.91 9.35 -5.94
N LEU A 214 -23.17 9.76 -5.74
CA LEU A 214 -23.52 10.82 -4.79
C LEU A 214 -23.82 10.25 -3.40
N ALA A 215 -23.06 10.68 -2.40
CA ALA A 215 -23.32 10.48 -0.99
C ALA A 215 -23.74 11.82 -0.36
N ILE A 216 -24.76 11.80 0.49
CA ILE A 216 -25.32 13.00 1.13
C ILE A 216 -25.25 12.83 2.64
N LEU A 217 -24.57 13.77 3.29
CA LEU A 217 -24.50 13.91 4.73
C LEU A 217 -25.36 15.12 5.17
N GLY A 218 -26.49 14.82 5.79
CA GLY A 218 -27.45 15.82 6.28
C GLY A 218 -26.99 16.46 7.59
N LEU A 219 -26.93 17.79 7.62
CA LEU A 219 -26.47 18.57 8.77
C LEU A 219 -27.61 19.30 9.47
N GLY A 220 -27.65 19.21 10.80
CA GLY A 220 -28.68 19.85 11.63
C GLY A 220 -29.82 18.93 12.05
N THR A 221 -30.91 19.54 12.49
CA THR A 221 -32.09 18.87 13.06
C THR A 221 -33.36 19.34 12.37
N ALA A 222 -34.42 18.52 12.41
CA ALA A 222 -35.71 18.87 11.81
C ALA A 222 -36.35 20.13 12.43
N ASN A 223 -36.10 20.39 13.71
CA ASN A 223 -36.63 21.57 14.42
C ASN A 223 -35.87 22.86 14.06
N GLY A 224 -34.66 22.73 13.51
CA GLY A 224 -33.80 23.86 13.19
C GLY A 224 -33.29 24.63 14.40
N ALA A 225 -32.53 25.67 14.14
CA ALA A 225 -32.05 26.63 15.14
C ALA A 225 -31.93 28.02 14.52
N PRO A 226 -31.99 29.08 15.33
CA PRO A 226 -31.85 30.44 14.82
C PRO A 226 -30.43 30.69 14.29
N MET A 227 -30.32 31.43 13.20
CA MET A 227 -29.04 31.74 12.56
C MET A 227 -28.46 33.07 13.12
N PRO A 228 -27.33 33.05 13.85
CA PRO A 228 -26.78 34.25 14.48
C PRO A 228 -26.19 35.21 13.44
N LEU A 229 -26.35 36.52 13.64
CA LEU A 229 -25.72 37.58 12.84
C LEU A 229 -24.42 38.09 13.50
N PRO A 230 -23.39 38.52 12.75
CA PRO A 230 -22.11 38.95 13.32
C PRO A 230 -22.22 40.16 14.26
N ARG A 231 -23.23 41.01 14.05
CA ARG A 231 -23.49 42.22 14.86
C ARG A 231 -24.48 41.97 16.00
N GLY A 232 -24.76 40.71 16.32
CA GLY A 232 -25.78 40.31 17.28
C GLY A 232 -27.18 40.20 16.65
N GLY A 233 -28.06 39.46 17.32
CA GLY A 233 -29.38 39.11 16.81
C GLY A 233 -29.36 37.91 15.85
N PHE A 234 -30.49 37.67 15.20
CA PHE A 234 -30.71 36.52 14.33
C PHE A 234 -31.31 36.95 13.00
N VAL A 235 -31.06 36.15 11.96
CA VAL A 235 -31.72 36.31 10.66
C VAL A 235 -33.23 36.23 10.85
N ARG A 236 -33.95 37.09 10.13
CA ARG A 236 -35.41 37.13 10.12
C ARG A 236 -35.94 36.71 8.76
N ASP A 237 -37.09 36.05 8.76
CA ASP A 237 -37.81 35.72 7.52
C ASP A 237 -38.61 36.93 7.00
N ASP A 238 -39.27 36.75 5.85
CA ASP A 238 -40.09 37.78 5.20
C ASP A 238 -41.27 38.27 6.07
N SER A 239 -41.66 37.50 7.08
CA SER A 239 -42.70 37.87 8.06
C SER A 239 -42.16 38.67 9.25
N GLY A 240 -40.83 38.83 9.34
CA GLY A 240 -40.14 39.49 10.44
C GLY A 240 -39.91 38.61 11.67
N ALA A 241 -40.32 37.33 11.63
CA ALA A 241 -40.03 36.35 12.68
C ALA A 241 -38.59 35.86 12.58
N ILE A 242 -38.05 35.29 13.66
CA ILE A 242 -36.70 34.72 13.65
C ILE A 242 -36.70 33.47 12.77
N ALA A 243 -35.84 33.45 11.74
CA ALA A 243 -35.73 32.33 10.83
C ALA A 243 -35.05 31.14 11.53
N MET A 244 -35.71 29.98 11.49
CA MET A 244 -35.23 28.71 12.07
C MET A 244 -35.23 27.61 11.00
N PRO A 245 -34.23 27.57 10.09
CA PRO A 245 -34.19 26.58 9.03
C PRO A 245 -33.96 25.18 9.62
N GLY A 246 -34.88 24.26 9.34
CA GLY A 246 -34.75 22.84 9.68
C GLY A 246 -34.05 22.04 8.58
N LEU A 247 -33.48 20.90 8.95
CA LEU A 247 -32.91 19.92 8.01
C LEU A 247 -34.01 19.28 7.14
N ASP A 248 -33.93 19.41 5.81
CA ASP A 248 -34.87 18.78 4.87
C ASP A 248 -34.54 17.31 4.61
N THR A 249 -34.68 16.48 5.65
CA THR A 249 -34.45 15.03 5.54
C THR A 249 -35.29 14.38 4.42
N PRO A 250 -36.60 14.68 4.25
CA PRO A 250 -37.38 14.09 3.16
C PRO A 250 -36.91 14.47 1.76
N GLY A 251 -36.48 15.72 1.56
CA GLY A 251 -35.89 16.17 0.29
C GLY A 251 -34.57 15.47 -0.02
N LEU A 252 -33.66 15.41 0.96
CA LEU A 252 -32.36 14.76 0.79
C LEU A 252 -32.46 13.25 0.54
N LYS A 253 -33.36 12.55 1.25
CA LYS A 253 -33.63 11.12 1.00
C LYS A 253 -34.19 10.86 -0.39
N ARG A 254 -35.09 11.73 -0.88
CA ARG A 254 -35.63 11.63 -2.24
C ARG A 254 -34.55 11.87 -3.29
N LEU A 255 -33.68 12.86 -3.09
CA LEU A 255 -32.56 13.12 -3.99
C LEU A 255 -31.62 11.92 -4.05
N ALA A 256 -31.17 11.41 -2.89
CA ALA A 256 -30.30 10.23 -2.83
C ALA A 256 -30.93 9.02 -3.55
N GLY A 257 -32.20 8.71 -3.26
CA GLY A 257 -32.89 7.60 -3.93
C GLY A 257 -33.07 7.78 -5.44
N ALA A 258 -33.19 9.02 -5.93
CA ALA A 258 -33.33 9.30 -7.36
C ALA A 258 -31.98 9.23 -8.12
N THR A 259 -30.85 9.38 -7.42
CA THR A 259 -29.50 9.34 -8.00
C THR A 259 -28.75 8.04 -7.71
N ASP A 260 -29.44 7.00 -7.21
CA ASP A 260 -28.82 5.76 -6.70
C ASP A 260 -27.69 6.04 -5.68
N GLY A 261 -27.88 7.12 -4.91
CA GLY A 261 -26.97 7.61 -3.90
C GLY A 261 -27.39 7.22 -2.50
N LEU A 262 -26.54 7.54 -1.52
CA LEU A 262 -26.84 7.30 -0.11
C LEU A 262 -27.10 8.60 0.65
N TYR A 263 -27.97 8.50 1.65
CA TYR A 263 -28.22 9.57 2.61
C TYR A 263 -27.99 9.07 4.04
N ARG A 264 -27.27 9.86 4.83
CA ARG A 264 -27.18 9.72 6.30
C ARG A 264 -27.26 11.09 6.95
N SER A 265 -27.89 11.14 8.12
CA SER A 265 -27.80 12.32 8.99
C SER A 265 -26.51 12.27 9.77
N LEU A 266 -25.91 13.43 10.05
CA LEU A 266 -24.70 13.55 10.85
C LEU A 266 -24.86 12.87 12.21
N GLN A 267 -23.95 11.94 12.51
CA GLN A 267 -23.80 11.31 13.81
C GLN A 267 -22.57 11.86 14.55
N VAL A 268 -22.54 11.66 15.88
CA VAL A 268 -21.41 12.07 16.71
C VAL A 268 -20.18 11.21 16.43
N ASP A 269 -20.37 9.93 16.09
CA ASP A 269 -19.33 8.99 15.67
C ASP A 269 -19.18 8.96 14.15
N ASN A 270 -18.23 8.20 13.61
CA ASN A 270 -17.98 8.10 12.16
C ASN A 270 -18.76 6.97 11.46
N SER A 271 -19.80 6.43 12.10
CA SER A 271 -20.63 5.37 11.50
C SER A 271 -21.30 5.84 10.21
N ASP A 272 -21.81 7.08 10.21
CA ASP A 272 -22.41 7.76 9.06
C ASP A 272 -21.47 7.78 7.84
N LEU A 273 -20.23 8.23 8.00
CA LEU A 273 -19.24 8.29 6.95
C LEU A 273 -18.85 6.90 6.47
N SER A 274 -18.67 5.95 7.37
CA SER A 274 -18.30 4.58 7.01
C SER A 274 -19.34 3.95 6.08
N GLU A 275 -20.64 4.12 6.38
CA GLU A 275 -21.72 3.63 5.54
C GLU A 275 -21.83 4.39 4.21
N LEU A 276 -21.69 5.72 4.23
CA LEU A 276 -21.74 6.56 3.03
C LEU A 276 -20.60 6.24 2.05
N LEU A 277 -19.43 5.89 2.57
CA LEU A 277 -18.22 5.65 1.78
C LEU A 277 -18.01 4.18 1.41
N ALA A 278 -18.57 3.23 2.18
CA ALA A 278 -18.44 1.79 1.93
C ALA A 278 -19.31 1.27 0.76
N ALA A 279 -20.43 1.93 0.48
CA ALA A 279 -21.38 1.45 -0.52
C ALA A 279 -21.04 1.83 -1.97
N ALA A 280 -20.00 2.63 -2.18
CA ALA A 280 -19.49 2.82 -3.54
C ALA A 280 -18.92 1.48 -4.01
N PRO A 281 -19.31 0.97 -5.19
CA PRO A 281 -18.71 -0.22 -5.74
C PRO A 281 -17.22 0.05 -5.84
N SER A 282 -16.45 -0.63 -5.00
CA SER A 282 -15.02 -0.68 -5.15
C SER A 282 -14.78 -1.35 -6.50
N SER A 283 -14.61 -0.56 -7.55
CA SER A 283 -13.95 -0.96 -8.79
C SER A 283 -12.48 -1.21 -8.47
N ARG A 284 -12.23 -2.18 -7.56
CA ARG A 284 -10.95 -2.85 -7.31
C ARG A 284 -10.37 -3.46 -8.60
N GLU A 285 -11.16 -3.50 -9.67
CA GLU A 285 -10.78 -3.98 -10.99
C GLU A 285 -10.22 -2.89 -11.93
N THR A 286 -10.49 -1.59 -11.70
CA THR A 286 -9.90 -0.53 -12.54
C THR A 286 -8.62 0.01 -11.92
N ARG A 287 -7.65 -0.90 -11.77
CA ARG A 287 -6.24 -0.52 -11.58
C ARG A 287 -5.75 0.08 -12.91
N SER A 288 -5.93 1.39 -13.12
CA SER A 288 -5.27 2.04 -14.23
C SER A 288 -3.79 2.18 -13.87
N SER A 289 -2.95 1.74 -14.78
CA SER A 289 -1.54 2.08 -14.81
C SER A 289 -1.40 3.54 -15.25
N ASP A 290 -1.93 4.50 -14.48
CA ASP A 290 -1.72 5.91 -14.81
C ASP A 290 -0.24 6.26 -14.66
N GLU A 291 0.23 7.10 -15.57
CA GLU A 291 1.63 7.30 -16.01
C GLU A 291 2.58 7.91 -14.96
N ARG A 292 2.28 7.80 -13.67
CA ARG A 292 3.24 8.13 -12.60
C ARG A 292 4.24 7.00 -12.46
N SER A 293 5.27 7.09 -13.29
CA SER A 293 6.46 6.29 -13.11
C SER A 293 7.30 6.83 -11.96
N ALA A 294 7.52 5.99 -10.95
CA ALA A 294 8.62 6.23 -10.03
C ALA A 294 9.92 5.85 -10.76
N ASP A 295 10.88 6.77 -10.79
CA ASP A 295 12.23 6.51 -11.31
C ASP A 295 12.93 5.53 -10.37
N THR A 296 13.08 4.27 -10.80
CA THR A 296 13.94 3.30 -10.12
C THR A 296 15.23 3.11 -10.89
N TRP A 297 16.34 3.01 -10.17
CA TRP A 297 17.65 2.76 -10.78
C TRP A 297 17.83 1.26 -11.04
N GLU A 298 18.00 0.87 -12.30
CA GLU A 298 18.21 -0.51 -12.70
C GLU A 298 19.59 -1.00 -12.29
N ASP A 299 19.66 -2.08 -11.51
CA ASP A 299 20.94 -2.73 -11.17
C ASP A 299 21.55 -3.38 -12.42
N GLN A 300 22.67 -2.82 -12.91
CA GLN A 300 23.41 -3.32 -14.07
C GLN A 300 24.68 -4.09 -13.68
N GLY A 301 24.84 -4.47 -12.40
CA GLY A 301 25.97 -5.25 -11.92
C GLY A 301 26.12 -6.61 -12.61
N TYR A 302 25.03 -7.16 -13.15
CA TYR A 302 25.04 -8.44 -13.87
C TYR A 302 25.91 -8.42 -15.13
N TRP A 303 26.12 -7.26 -15.79
CA TRP A 303 27.02 -7.16 -16.94
C TRP A 303 28.47 -7.48 -16.58
N LEU A 304 28.88 -7.18 -15.34
CA LEU A 304 30.22 -7.47 -14.85
C LEU A 304 30.45 -8.98 -14.63
N ILE A 305 29.39 -9.79 -14.53
CA ILE A 305 29.49 -11.25 -14.46
C ILE A 305 30.07 -11.83 -15.75
N LEU A 306 29.73 -11.26 -16.90
CA LEU A 306 30.31 -11.67 -18.19
C LEU A 306 31.83 -11.43 -18.24
N LEU A 307 32.29 -10.33 -17.64
CA LEU A 307 33.72 -10.04 -17.51
C LEU A 307 34.42 -10.98 -16.52
N LEU A 308 33.71 -11.51 -15.52
CA LEU A 308 34.26 -12.49 -14.56
C LEU A 308 34.42 -13.90 -15.14
N LEU A 309 33.58 -14.26 -16.11
CA LEU A 309 33.53 -15.58 -16.74
C LEU A 309 34.89 -16.08 -17.31
N PRO A 310 35.69 -15.28 -18.05
CA PRO A 310 37.03 -15.72 -18.51
C PRO A 310 38.01 -15.94 -17.35
N PHE A 311 37.91 -15.18 -16.25
CA PHE A 311 38.74 -15.40 -15.06
C PHE A 311 38.34 -16.71 -14.38
N ALA A 312 37.04 -16.96 -14.24
CA ALA A 312 36.52 -18.22 -13.72
C ALA A 312 36.99 -19.42 -14.54
N LEU A 313 36.92 -19.37 -15.88
CA LEU A 313 37.45 -20.39 -16.78
C LEU A 313 38.97 -20.61 -16.62
N ALA A 314 39.74 -19.53 -16.47
CA ALA A 314 41.19 -19.62 -16.27
C ALA A 314 41.56 -20.26 -14.92
N LEU A 315 40.77 -19.99 -13.87
CA LEU A 315 40.89 -20.59 -12.54
C LEU A 315 40.40 -22.05 -12.53
N PHE A 316 39.36 -22.37 -13.31
CA PHE A 316 38.83 -23.73 -13.51
C PHE A 316 39.86 -24.65 -14.14
N ARG A 317 40.45 -24.23 -15.26
CA ARG A 317 41.46 -25.02 -16.01
C ARG A 317 42.66 -25.41 -15.15
N ARG A 318 42.94 -24.67 -14.07
CA ARG A 318 44.07 -24.91 -13.17
C ARG A 318 43.69 -25.64 -11.88
N GLY A 319 42.41 -26.05 -11.73
CA GLY A 319 41.91 -26.78 -10.56
C GLY A 319 41.73 -25.92 -9.30
N TRP A 320 41.88 -24.60 -9.39
CA TRP A 320 41.75 -23.71 -8.21
C TRP A 320 40.30 -23.55 -7.77
N LEU A 321 39.34 -23.63 -8.69
CA LEU A 321 37.91 -23.63 -8.31
C LEU A 321 37.54 -24.82 -7.43
N LEU A 322 38.21 -25.98 -7.59
CA LEU A 322 38.00 -27.14 -6.71
C LEU A 322 38.50 -26.88 -5.27
N THR A 323 39.44 -25.95 -5.06
CA THR A 323 39.87 -25.54 -3.71
C THR A 323 38.86 -24.61 -3.03
N LEU A 324 37.96 -23.98 -3.80
CA LEU A 324 36.84 -23.20 -3.29
C LEU A 324 35.57 -24.05 -3.10
N ALA A 325 35.49 -25.25 -3.70
CA ALA A 325 34.41 -26.20 -3.48
C ALA A 325 34.16 -26.56 -1.99
N PRO A 326 35.16 -26.77 -1.13
CA PRO A 326 34.92 -26.94 0.30
C PRO A 326 34.34 -25.68 0.97
N LEU A 327 34.60 -24.48 0.46
CA LEU A 327 33.98 -23.24 0.95
C LEU A 327 32.49 -23.16 0.56
N LEU A 328 32.13 -23.69 -0.61
CA LEU A 328 30.73 -23.87 -1.02
C LEU A 328 30.02 -24.93 -0.17
N LEU A 329 30.75 -25.90 0.38
CA LEU A 329 30.23 -26.92 1.31
C LEU A 329 30.10 -26.43 2.77
N LEU A 330 30.67 -25.26 3.12
CA LEU A 330 30.47 -24.63 4.43
C LEU A 330 29.10 -23.94 4.55
N PHE A 331 28.50 -23.56 3.42
CA PHE A 331 27.08 -23.28 3.35
C PHE A 331 26.39 -24.63 3.25
N GLN A 332 26.01 -25.20 4.40
CA GLN A 332 25.08 -26.33 4.41
C GLN A 332 23.83 -25.87 3.65
N PRO A 333 23.54 -26.39 2.45
CA PRO A 333 22.20 -26.19 1.91
C PRO A 333 21.24 -26.78 2.93
N ALA A 334 20.14 -26.07 3.21
CA ALA A 334 19.05 -26.63 3.99
C ALA A 334 18.72 -28.03 3.42
N PRO A 335 18.35 -29.02 4.26
CA PRO A 335 18.03 -30.35 3.78
C PRO A 335 16.99 -30.25 2.67
N THR A 336 17.42 -30.48 1.43
CA THR A 336 16.55 -30.49 0.28
C THR A 336 15.79 -31.81 0.31
N HIS A 337 14.51 -31.74 0.64
CA HIS A 337 13.57 -32.80 0.33
C HIS A 337 13.54 -33.02 -1.19
N ALA A 338 13.34 -34.27 -1.61
CA ALA A 338 13.41 -34.67 -3.02
C ALA A 338 12.49 -33.78 -3.87
N ALA A 339 13.08 -32.96 -4.74
CA ALA A 339 12.34 -32.10 -5.63
C ALA A 339 11.67 -32.95 -6.72
N ASP A 340 10.35 -32.99 -6.72
CA ASP A 340 9.55 -33.51 -7.83
C ASP A 340 9.53 -32.48 -8.97
N TRP A 341 9.27 -32.91 -10.20
CA TRP A 341 9.20 -32.01 -11.37
C TRP A 341 8.20 -30.86 -11.21
N GLN A 342 7.24 -31.01 -10.30
CA GLN A 342 6.23 -29.99 -9.98
C GLN A 342 6.80 -28.86 -9.09
N ASP A 343 7.80 -29.14 -8.26
CA ASP A 343 8.43 -28.17 -7.35
C ASP A 343 9.21 -27.08 -8.09
N LEU A 344 9.56 -27.32 -9.36
CA LEU A 344 10.20 -26.33 -10.23
C LEU A 344 9.26 -25.18 -10.64
N TRP A 345 7.95 -25.41 -10.59
CA TRP A 345 6.94 -24.49 -11.13
C TRP A 345 5.91 -24.04 -10.10
N LEU A 346 5.75 -24.77 -8.99
CA LEU A 346 4.72 -24.51 -7.98
C LEU A 346 5.32 -24.60 -6.58
N ASN A 347 5.00 -23.63 -5.74
CA ASN A 347 5.33 -23.72 -4.33
C ASN A 347 4.41 -24.74 -3.59
N PRO A 348 4.79 -25.23 -2.40
CA PRO A 348 4.02 -26.26 -1.68
C PRO A 348 2.57 -25.86 -1.40
N ASN A 349 2.31 -24.58 -1.12
CA ASN A 349 0.96 -24.07 -0.92
C ASN A 349 0.10 -24.12 -2.19
N GLN A 350 0.66 -23.82 -3.36
CA GLN A 350 -0.03 -23.93 -4.65
C GLN A 350 -0.33 -25.38 -5.01
N GLN A 351 0.58 -26.30 -4.64
CA GLN A 351 0.35 -27.73 -4.80
C GLN A 351 -0.75 -28.22 -3.85
N GLY A 352 -0.73 -27.80 -2.58
CA GLY A 352 -1.79 -28.08 -1.60
C GLY A 352 -3.15 -27.54 -2.03
N GLN A 353 -3.20 -26.33 -2.61
CA GLN A 353 -4.43 -25.75 -3.13
C GLN A 353 -4.99 -26.55 -4.32
N ARG A 354 -4.13 -27.05 -5.21
CA ARG A 354 -4.55 -27.94 -6.30
C ARG A 354 -5.07 -29.28 -5.77
N ALA A 355 -4.39 -29.88 -4.80
CA ALA A 355 -4.85 -31.11 -4.16
C ALA A 355 -6.23 -30.93 -3.51
N LEU A 356 -6.46 -29.80 -2.82
CA LEU A 356 -7.79 -29.44 -2.32
C LEU A 356 -8.84 -29.29 -3.42
N ALA A 357 -8.49 -28.62 -4.54
CA ALA A 357 -9.40 -28.46 -5.67
C ALA A 357 -9.74 -29.79 -6.36
N GLU A 358 -8.83 -30.76 -6.31
CA GLU A 358 -9.01 -32.13 -6.81
C GLU A 358 -9.75 -33.03 -5.81
N GLY A 359 -10.06 -32.53 -4.61
CA GLY A 359 -10.78 -33.25 -3.55
C GLY A 359 -9.90 -34.10 -2.64
N ASP A 360 -8.57 -34.03 -2.78
CA ASP A 360 -7.59 -34.76 -1.97
C ASP A 360 -7.12 -33.89 -0.79
N ALA A 361 -7.99 -33.78 0.22
CA ALA A 361 -7.73 -32.97 1.41
C ALA A 361 -6.62 -33.53 2.30
N GLU A 362 -6.39 -34.84 2.28
CA GLU A 362 -5.33 -35.51 3.06
C GLU A 362 -3.96 -35.12 2.51
N ARG A 363 -3.77 -35.23 1.19
CA ARG A 363 -2.53 -34.79 0.54
C ARG A 363 -2.31 -33.29 0.68
N ALA A 364 -3.37 -32.49 0.59
CA ALA A 364 -3.25 -31.04 0.76
C ALA A 364 -2.75 -30.65 2.15
N ALA A 365 -3.19 -31.34 3.21
CA ALA A 365 -2.76 -31.10 4.59
C ALA A 365 -1.27 -31.39 4.83
N GLU A 366 -0.66 -32.23 3.98
CA GLU A 366 0.79 -32.48 4.00
C GLU A 366 1.58 -31.44 3.20
N LEU A 367 1.01 -30.95 2.08
CA LEU A 367 1.67 -30.04 1.15
C LEU A 367 1.68 -28.57 1.59
N PHE A 368 0.61 -28.08 2.23
CA PHE A 368 0.60 -26.70 2.72
C PHE A 368 1.74 -26.47 3.70
N GLU A 369 2.39 -25.31 3.66
CA GLU A 369 3.33 -24.85 4.69
C GLU A 369 2.62 -23.97 5.73
N ASP A 370 1.62 -23.19 5.31
CA ASP A 370 0.85 -22.31 6.18
C ASP A 370 0.00 -23.13 7.19
N PRO A 371 0.13 -22.90 8.52
CA PRO A 371 -0.60 -23.64 9.53
C PRO A 371 -2.13 -23.55 9.41
N ALA A 372 -2.67 -22.40 9.01
CA ALA A 372 -4.11 -22.22 8.85
C ALA A 372 -4.63 -23.01 7.66
N TRP A 373 -3.93 -22.98 6.52
CA TRP A 373 -4.31 -23.78 5.34
C TRP A 373 -4.12 -25.29 5.56
N LYS A 374 -3.04 -25.71 6.23
CA LYS A 374 -2.89 -27.11 6.69
C LYS A 374 -4.05 -27.51 7.60
N GLY A 375 -4.42 -26.65 8.55
CA GLY A 375 -5.52 -26.88 9.49
C GLY A 375 -6.86 -27.02 8.78
N THR A 376 -7.15 -26.17 7.79
CA THR A 376 -8.36 -26.26 6.97
C THR A 376 -8.39 -27.55 6.16
N ALA A 377 -7.28 -27.95 5.54
CA ALA A 377 -7.19 -29.20 4.81
C ALA A 377 -7.38 -30.42 5.72
N ALA A 378 -6.76 -30.42 6.92
CA ALA A 378 -6.94 -31.47 7.92
C ALA A 378 -8.39 -31.54 8.44
N TYR A 379 -9.06 -30.39 8.60
CA TYR A 379 -10.47 -30.35 8.97
C TYR A 379 -11.36 -30.96 7.87
N GLN A 380 -11.05 -30.68 6.60
CA GLN A 380 -11.79 -31.24 5.46
C GLN A 380 -11.53 -32.73 5.24
N SER A 381 -10.35 -33.23 5.58
CA SER A 381 -10.05 -34.68 5.55
C SER A 381 -10.67 -35.44 6.73
N GLY A 382 -11.25 -34.74 7.71
CA GLY A 382 -11.88 -35.33 8.90
C GLY A 382 -10.91 -35.58 10.06
N ASP A 383 -9.64 -35.19 9.94
CA ASP A 383 -8.67 -35.23 11.03
C ASP A 383 -8.81 -34.00 11.94
N PHE A 384 -9.89 -34.01 12.71
CA PHE A 384 -10.28 -32.88 13.55
C PHE A 384 -9.30 -32.62 14.70
N GLU A 385 -8.62 -33.63 15.22
CA GLU A 385 -7.62 -33.44 16.27
C GLU A 385 -6.36 -32.75 15.73
N ARG A 386 -5.87 -33.17 14.56
CA ARG A 386 -4.74 -32.50 13.90
C ARG A 386 -5.12 -31.09 13.47
N ALA A 387 -6.33 -30.87 12.96
CA ALA A 387 -6.82 -29.54 12.62
C ALA A 387 -6.83 -28.61 13.83
N ALA A 388 -7.34 -29.07 14.98
CA ALA A 388 -7.35 -28.29 16.21
C ALA A 388 -5.95 -27.93 16.70
N ALA A 389 -4.96 -28.81 16.53
CA ALA A 389 -3.57 -28.54 16.85
C ALA A 389 -2.94 -27.52 15.88
N LEU A 390 -3.24 -27.61 14.58
CA LEU A 390 -2.71 -26.71 13.55
C LEU A 390 -3.27 -25.29 13.66
N PHE A 391 -4.53 -25.15 14.09
CA PHE A 391 -5.12 -23.84 14.36
C PHE A 391 -4.66 -23.20 15.69
N ALA A 392 -3.70 -23.79 16.39
CA ALA A 392 -3.12 -23.18 17.59
C ALA A 392 -2.27 -21.94 17.25
N GLU A 393 -1.73 -21.84 16.04
CA GLU A 393 -0.96 -20.68 15.57
C GLU A 393 -1.32 -20.33 14.12
N PRO A 394 -1.37 -19.04 13.74
CA PRO A 394 -1.22 -17.85 14.59
C PRO A 394 -2.41 -17.65 15.53
N GLU A 395 -2.24 -16.95 16.66
CA GLU A 395 -3.34 -16.62 17.59
C GLU A 395 -4.19 -15.46 17.04
N SER A 396 -5.16 -15.78 16.20
CA SER A 396 -6.09 -14.84 15.55
C SER A 396 -7.53 -15.23 15.87
N ALA A 397 -8.48 -14.31 15.72
CA ALA A 397 -9.90 -14.65 15.92
C ALA A 397 -10.32 -15.83 15.03
N ASP A 398 -9.97 -15.80 13.73
CA ASP A 398 -10.28 -16.86 12.78
C ASP A 398 -9.69 -18.22 13.15
N SER A 399 -8.44 -18.26 13.64
CA SER A 399 -7.80 -19.51 14.04
C SER A 399 -8.43 -20.07 15.32
N TRP A 400 -8.78 -19.23 16.30
CA TRP A 400 -9.52 -19.66 17.49
C TRP A 400 -10.92 -20.17 17.15
N TYR A 401 -11.63 -19.52 16.22
CA TYR A 401 -12.92 -19.97 15.71
C TYR A 401 -12.80 -21.33 15.00
N ASN A 402 -11.84 -21.47 14.09
CA ASN A 402 -11.60 -22.70 13.34
C ASN A 402 -11.12 -23.85 14.25
N ARG A 403 -10.33 -23.53 15.28
CA ARG A 403 -9.97 -24.47 16.34
C ARG A 403 -11.20 -24.93 17.13
N GLY A 404 -12.10 -24.00 17.47
CA GLY A 404 -13.39 -24.33 18.10
C GLY A 404 -14.21 -25.29 17.26
N ASN A 405 -14.31 -25.05 15.95
CA ASN A 405 -15.02 -25.93 15.01
C ASN A 405 -14.39 -27.34 14.98
N ALA A 406 -13.06 -27.42 14.91
CA ALA A 406 -12.33 -28.68 14.92
C ALA A 406 -12.56 -29.46 16.24
N LEU A 407 -12.43 -28.78 17.39
CA LEU A 407 -12.67 -29.38 18.71
C LEU A 407 -14.12 -29.84 18.90
N ALA A 408 -15.09 -29.08 18.38
CA ALA A 408 -16.50 -29.48 18.43
C ALA A 408 -16.75 -30.75 17.63
N ARG A 409 -16.14 -30.87 16.44
CA ARG A 409 -16.24 -32.05 15.58
C ARG A 409 -15.50 -33.27 16.15
N SER A 410 -14.43 -33.08 16.93
CA SER A 410 -13.75 -34.16 17.66
C SER A 410 -14.44 -34.56 18.97
N GLY A 411 -15.55 -33.89 19.35
CA GLY A 411 -16.32 -34.18 20.55
C GLY A 411 -15.82 -33.51 21.83
N GLN A 412 -14.79 -32.66 21.74
CA GLN A 412 -14.21 -31.91 22.86
C GLN A 412 -14.96 -30.59 23.07
N LEU A 413 -16.24 -30.69 23.44
CA LEU A 413 -17.16 -29.54 23.48
C LEU A 413 -16.75 -28.45 24.48
N ASP A 414 -16.21 -28.80 25.65
CA ASP A 414 -15.77 -27.82 26.64
C ASP A 414 -14.60 -26.97 26.13
N ALA A 415 -13.62 -27.62 25.49
CA ALA A 415 -12.47 -26.95 24.87
C ALA A 415 -12.90 -26.10 23.66
N ALA A 416 -13.91 -26.55 22.91
CA ALA A 416 -14.47 -25.78 21.81
C ALA A 416 -15.12 -24.47 22.30
N ILE A 417 -15.88 -24.52 23.40
CA ILE A 417 -16.49 -23.33 24.02
C ILE A 417 -15.41 -22.32 24.44
N GLU A 418 -14.32 -22.78 25.04
CA GLU A 418 -13.20 -21.92 25.40
C GLU A 418 -12.55 -21.26 24.18
N ALA A 419 -12.34 -22.02 23.11
CA ALA A 419 -11.79 -21.51 21.85
C ALA A 419 -12.70 -20.45 21.21
N TYR A 420 -14.02 -20.66 21.19
CA TYR A 420 -14.97 -19.65 20.68
C TYR A 420 -14.98 -18.39 21.54
N ARG A 421 -14.89 -18.50 22.88
CA ARG A 421 -14.76 -17.32 23.75
C ARG A 421 -13.50 -16.53 23.43
N LYS A 422 -12.37 -17.21 23.21
CA LYS A 422 -11.11 -16.56 22.80
C LYS A 422 -11.22 -15.86 21.46
N SER A 423 -11.93 -16.45 20.50
CA SER A 423 -12.24 -15.78 19.23
C SER A 423 -13.01 -14.49 19.44
N LEU A 424 -14.09 -14.53 20.24
CA LEU A 424 -14.93 -13.36 20.55
C LEU A 424 -14.21 -12.29 21.37
N GLU A 425 -13.26 -12.67 22.23
CA GLU A 425 -12.40 -11.71 22.94
C GLU A 425 -11.50 -10.91 21.98
N LEU A 426 -11.01 -11.55 20.91
CA LEU A 426 -10.13 -10.92 19.91
C LEU A 426 -10.90 -10.13 18.85
N ALA A 427 -12.10 -10.59 18.47
CA ALA A 427 -12.99 -9.90 17.53
C ALA A 427 -14.44 -9.97 18.05
N PRO A 428 -14.88 -9.01 18.89
CA PRO A 428 -16.20 -9.02 19.52
C PRO A 428 -17.37 -8.81 18.53
N ASP A 429 -17.06 -8.25 17.36
CA ASP A 429 -18.05 -7.81 16.36
C ASP A 429 -18.19 -8.78 15.18
N GLN A 430 -17.55 -9.96 15.24
CA GLN A 430 -17.61 -11.01 14.20
C GLN A 430 -18.47 -12.21 14.60
#